data_AF-A0A8T9QGE0-F1
#
_entry.id   AF-A0A8T9QGE0-F1
#
_cell.length_a   1.000
_cell.length_b   1.000
_cell.length_c   1.000
_cell.angle_alpha   90.00
_cell.angle_beta   90.00
_cell.angle_gamma   90.00
#
_symmetry.space_group_name_H-M   'P 1'
#
loop_
_entity.id
_entity.type
_entity.pdbx_description
1 polymer ?
#
loop_
_entity_poly.entity_id
_entity_poly.type
_entity_poly.pdbx_seq_one_letter_code
_entity_poly.pdbx_strand_id
1 'polypeptide(L)'
;MLQYTNVEHIVHVRGKQDGVSFLCRLPIIPRVGEGLELWFLMGETGEGAYYVEDVRYELSDDKMLVIVSVRPGYFDAYFWQLRARAKFEGKLPYELEDEMGEYRTQDYLRKLYESSRPAPAPTYTPPTIPFKRRR
;
A
#
# COMPACT_ATOMS: atom_id res chain seq x y z
N MET A 1 24.44 16.91 9.99
CA MET A 1 23.67 16.25 8.92
C MET A 1 24.43 14.98 8.57
N LEU A 2 23.93 13.79 8.91
CA LEU A 2 24.58 12.53 8.53
C LEU A 2 24.38 12.33 7.03
N GLN A 3 25.47 12.32 6.26
CA GLN A 3 25.47 11.91 4.86
C GLN A 3 26.07 10.52 4.79
N TYR A 4 25.26 9.54 4.39
CA TYR A 4 25.74 8.19 4.13
C TYR A 4 26.32 8.13 2.72
N THR A 5 27.60 7.79 2.61
CA THR A 5 28.31 7.71 1.32
C THR A 5 27.97 6.45 0.54
N ASN A 6 27.53 5.40 1.25
CA ASN A 6 27.15 4.11 0.68
C ASN A 6 25.68 3.82 0.98
N VAL A 7 24.84 3.86 -0.06
CA VAL A 7 23.44 3.44 -0.01
C VAL A 7 23.25 2.20 -0.84
N GLU A 8 22.86 1.10 -0.20
CA GLU A 8 22.52 -0.16 -0.86
C GLU A 8 21.03 -0.44 -0.73
N HIS A 9 20.44 -1.04 -1.77
CA HIS A 9 19.05 -1.46 -1.74
C HIS A 9 18.98 -2.98 -1.82
N ILE A 10 18.28 -3.58 -0.87
CA ILE A 10 17.85 -4.97 -0.95
C ILE A 10 16.36 -4.95 -1.24
N VAL A 11 15.97 -5.53 -2.36
CA VAL A 11 14.56 -5.76 -2.67
C VAL A 11 14.21 -7.18 -2.25
N HIS A 12 13.20 -7.30 -1.40
CA HIS A 12 12.68 -8.56 -0.90
C HIS A 12 11.30 -8.82 -1.51
N VAL A 13 11.19 -9.83 -2.36
CA VAL A 13 9.93 -10.30 -2.93
C VAL A 13 9.33 -11.35 -2.00
N ARG A 14 8.19 -11.01 -1.40
CA ARG A 14 7.48 -11.91 -0.51
C ARG A 14 6.70 -12.95 -1.33
N GLY A 15 7.12 -14.20 -1.30
CA GLY A 15 6.34 -15.33 -1.80
C GLY A 15 5.50 -16.00 -0.72
N LYS A 16 4.63 -16.94 -1.12
CA LYS A 16 3.73 -17.67 -0.20
C LYS A 16 4.46 -18.68 0.71
N GLN A 17 5.62 -19.18 0.30
CA GLN A 17 6.41 -20.18 1.05
C GLN A 17 7.91 -19.86 1.00
N ASP A 18 8.41 -19.42 -0.17
CA ASP A 18 9.78 -18.94 -0.34
C ASP A 18 9.78 -17.50 -0.86
N GLY A 19 10.66 -16.66 -0.31
CA GLY A 19 10.88 -15.28 -0.76
C GLY A 19 12.22 -15.14 -1.46
N VAL A 20 12.31 -14.27 -2.47
CA VAL A 20 13.55 -13.97 -3.17
C VAL A 20 14.04 -12.60 -2.74
N SER A 21 15.32 -12.49 -2.41
CA SER A 21 15.95 -11.19 -2.14
C SER A 21 17.07 -10.96 -3.13
N PHE A 22 17.17 -9.74 -3.65
CA PHE A 22 18.26 -9.36 -4.53
C PHE A 22 18.76 -7.96 -4.21
N LEU A 23 20.06 -7.77 -4.39
CA LEU A 23 20.71 -6.48 -4.27
C LEU A 23 20.53 -5.70 -5.56
N CYS A 24 20.15 -4.44 -5.45
CA CYS A 24 20.14 -3.51 -6.58
C CYS A 24 20.53 -2.10 -6.14
N ARG A 25 20.77 -1.23 -7.12
CA ARG A 25 20.92 0.22 -6.89
C ARG A 25 19.76 0.91 -7.56
N LEU A 26 18.83 1.41 -6.76
CA LEU A 26 17.74 2.25 -7.25
C LEU A 26 18.19 3.71 -7.28
N PRO A 27 17.79 4.49 -8.30
CA PRO A 27 18.14 5.91 -8.39
C PRO A 27 17.46 6.74 -7.29
N ILE A 28 16.33 6.26 -6.78
CA ILE A 28 15.51 6.87 -5.74
C ILE A 28 15.01 5.74 -4.83
N ILE A 29 14.90 6.01 -3.53
CA ILE A 29 14.25 5.10 -2.59
C ILE A 29 12.75 5.10 -2.89
N PRO A 30 12.16 3.95 -3.25
CA PRO A 30 10.76 3.90 -3.64
C PRO A 30 9.86 4.09 -2.41
N ARG A 31 8.61 4.49 -2.64
CA ARG A 31 7.61 4.74 -1.61
C ARG A 31 6.66 3.56 -1.47
N VAL A 32 6.10 3.37 -0.28
CA VAL A 32 5.02 2.39 -0.07
C VAL A 32 3.86 2.68 -1.03
N GLY A 33 3.41 1.64 -1.71
CA GLY A 33 2.39 1.69 -2.75
C GLY A 33 2.89 2.03 -4.16
N GLU A 34 4.16 2.40 -4.35
CA GLU A 34 4.72 2.55 -5.69
C GLU A 34 4.84 1.20 -6.41
N GLY A 35 4.63 1.22 -7.72
CA GLY A 35 4.81 0.08 -8.60
C GLY A 35 6.27 -0.12 -9.00
N LEU A 36 6.68 -1.37 -9.11
CA LEU A 36 7.98 -1.80 -9.60
C LEU A 36 7.79 -2.89 -10.65
N GLU A 37 8.40 -2.70 -11.81
CA GLU A 37 8.45 -3.72 -12.86
C GLU A 37 9.77 -4.50 -12.76
N LEU A 38 9.68 -5.77 -12.40
CA LEU A 38 10.83 -6.66 -12.19
C LEU A 38 10.76 -7.85 -13.15
N TRP A 39 10.79 -7.56 -14.46
CA TRP A 39 10.60 -8.55 -15.52
C TRP A 39 11.57 -9.75 -15.46
N PHE A 40 12.77 -9.57 -14.90
CA PHE A 40 13.74 -10.64 -14.72
C PHE A 40 13.31 -11.71 -13.69
N LEU A 41 12.33 -11.40 -12.84
CA LEU A 41 11.72 -12.36 -11.89
C LEU A 41 10.51 -13.09 -12.47
N MET A 42 10.02 -12.68 -13.65
CA MET A 42 8.83 -13.26 -14.25
C MET A 42 9.00 -14.76 -14.53
N GLY A 43 10.20 -15.19 -14.92
CA GLY A 43 10.50 -16.60 -15.15
C GLY A 43 10.45 -17.46 -13.89
N GLU A 44 10.75 -16.88 -12.73
CA GLU A 44 10.83 -17.60 -11.44
C GLU A 44 9.50 -17.53 -10.66
N THR A 45 8.83 -16.38 -10.71
CA THR A 45 7.65 -16.10 -9.88
C THR A 45 6.33 -16.11 -10.65
N GLY A 46 6.37 -16.10 -11.99
CA GLY A 46 5.20 -15.95 -12.84
C GLY A 46 4.61 -14.53 -12.88
N GLU A 47 5.22 -13.57 -12.18
CA GLU A 47 4.76 -12.19 -12.08
C GLU A 47 5.90 -11.22 -12.44
N GLY A 48 5.56 -10.12 -13.13
CA GLY A 48 6.51 -9.06 -13.50
C GLY A 48 6.19 -7.73 -12.83
N ALA A 49 4.93 -7.52 -12.42
CA ALA A 49 4.49 -6.31 -11.75
C ALA A 49 4.42 -6.52 -10.24
N TYR A 50 5.03 -5.60 -9.52
CA TYR A 50 5.05 -5.60 -8.06
C TYR A 50 4.68 -4.22 -7.53
N TYR A 51 4.32 -4.16 -6.26
CA TYR A 51 4.22 -2.90 -5.53
C TYR A 51 5.00 -2.97 -4.22
N VAL A 52 5.47 -1.83 -3.74
CA VAL A 52 6.17 -1.71 -2.47
C VAL A 52 5.18 -1.83 -1.31
N GLU A 53 5.33 -2.86 -0.48
CA GLU A 53 4.54 -3.06 0.75
C GLU A 53 5.17 -2.31 1.92
N ASP A 54 6.49 -2.33 2.03
CA ASP A 54 7.21 -1.81 3.20
C ASP A 54 8.62 -1.33 2.79
N VAL A 55 9.11 -0.30 3.49
CA VAL A 55 10.46 0.25 3.31
C VAL A 55 11.08 0.42 4.69
N ARG A 56 12.12 -0.37 4.95
CA ARG A 56 12.88 -0.33 6.21
C ARG A 56 14.30 0.15 5.95
N TYR A 57 14.87 0.78 6.96
CA TYR A 57 16.23 1.30 6.94
C TYR A 57 17.02 0.65 8.05
N GLU A 58 18.15 0.07 7.71
CA GLU A 58 19.18 -0.30 8.67
C GLU A 58 20.34 0.70 8.52
N LEU A 59 20.69 1.32 9.64
CA LEU A 59 21.71 2.35 9.72
C LEU A 59 22.92 1.79 10.48
N SER A 60 24.08 1.79 9.84
CA SER A 60 25.38 1.53 10.48
C SER A 60 26.29 2.76 10.36
N ASP A 61 27.49 2.69 10.95
CA ASP A 61 28.38 3.85 11.07
C ASP A 61 28.73 4.54 9.73
N ASP A 62 28.85 3.78 8.62
CA ASP A 62 29.24 4.32 7.30
C ASP A 62 28.27 3.98 6.16
N LYS A 63 27.20 3.23 6.45
CA LYS A 63 26.33 2.62 5.44
C LYS A 63 24.87 2.71 5.83
N MET A 64 24.04 3.01 4.83
CA MET A 64 22.60 2.90 4.90
C MET A 64 22.16 1.75 4.01
N LEU A 65 21.50 0.77 4.62
CA LEU A 65 20.86 -0.33 3.90
C LEU A 65 19.36 -0.08 3.84
N VAL A 66 18.83 0.03 2.63
CA VAL A 66 17.41 0.23 2.36
C VAL A 66 16.80 -1.12 1.98
N ILE A 67 15.92 -1.63 2.83
CA ILE A 67 15.22 -2.89 2.63
C ILE A 67 13.83 -2.57 2.09
N VAL A 68 13.60 -2.87 0.82
CA VAL A 68 12.34 -2.64 0.11
C VAL A 68 11.60 -3.97 -0.01
N SER A 69 10.51 -4.14 0.72
CA SER A 69 9.68 -5.35 0.62
C SER A 69 8.57 -5.11 -0.41
N VAL A 70 8.45 -6.01 -1.37
CA VAL A 70 7.51 -5.90 -2.49
C VAL A 70 6.58 -7.10 -2.57
N ARG A 71 5.38 -6.87 -3.10
CA ARG A 71 4.35 -7.89 -3.33
C ARG A 71 3.93 -7.93 -4.79
N PRO A 72 3.59 -9.13 -5.32
CA PRO A 72 3.12 -9.27 -6.68
C PRO A 72 1.79 -8.53 -6.88
N GLY A 73 1.59 -7.96 -8.07
CA GLY A 73 0.39 -7.27 -8.49
C GLY A 73 0.43 -5.75 -8.29
N TYR A 74 -0.75 -5.15 -8.09
CA TYR A 74 -0.94 -3.70 -8.01
C TYR A 74 -1.43 -3.28 -6.62
N PHE A 75 -1.00 -2.11 -6.17
CA PHE A 75 -1.41 -1.55 -4.89
C PHE A 75 -2.87 -1.10 -4.89
N ASP A 76 -3.71 -1.73 -4.06
CA ASP A 76 -5.10 -1.31 -3.83
C ASP A 76 -5.19 -0.39 -2.60
N ALA A 77 -5.07 0.92 -2.82
CA ALA A 77 -5.16 1.92 -1.76
C ALA A 77 -6.48 1.85 -0.97
N TYR A 78 -7.58 1.46 -1.61
CA TYR A 78 -8.88 1.37 -0.97
C TYR A 78 -8.94 0.22 0.02
N PHE A 79 -8.43 -0.95 -0.36
CA PHE A 79 -8.29 -2.09 0.56
C PHE A 79 -7.48 -1.71 1.80
N TRP A 80 -6.33 -1.06 1.62
CA TRP A 80 -5.48 -0.64 2.73
C TRP A 80 -6.17 0.37 3.67
N GLN A 81 -6.97 1.28 3.11
CA GLN A 81 -7.78 2.20 3.91
C GLN A 81 -8.84 1.45 4.73
N LEU A 82 -9.58 0.51 4.13
CA LEU A 82 -10.58 -0.28 4.85
C LEU A 82 -9.95 -1.14 5.94
N ARG A 83 -8.79 -1.72 5.65
CA ARG A 83 -8.01 -2.53 6.60
C ARG A 83 -7.59 -1.69 7.81
N ALA A 84 -7.01 -0.51 7.58
CA ALA A 84 -6.60 0.40 8.64
C ALA A 84 -7.81 0.84 9.49
N ARG A 85 -8.94 1.16 8.84
CA ARG A 85 -10.19 1.52 9.52
C ARG A 85 -10.71 0.36 10.39
N ALA A 86 -10.75 -0.86 9.87
CA ALA A 86 -11.24 -2.01 10.62
C ALA A 86 -10.36 -2.33 11.83
N LYS A 87 -9.04 -2.19 11.70
CA LYS A 87 -8.11 -2.32 12.84
C LYS A 87 -8.35 -1.25 13.90
N PHE A 88 -8.49 0.00 13.48
CA PHE A 88 -8.79 1.11 14.40
C PHE A 88 -10.13 0.90 15.13
N GLU A 89 -11.15 0.41 14.44
CA GLU A 89 -12.47 0.10 15.00
C GLU A 89 -12.50 -1.22 15.81
N GLY A 90 -11.37 -1.96 15.89
CA GLY A 90 -11.29 -3.26 16.57
C GLY A 90 -12.04 -4.40 15.88
N LYS A 91 -12.47 -4.20 14.63
CA LYS A 91 -13.24 -5.15 13.82
C LYS A 91 -12.39 -6.16 13.06
N LEU A 92 -11.08 -5.92 13.00
CA LEU A 92 -10.12 -6.85 12.38
C LEU A 92 -8.96 -7.13 13.37
N PRO A 93 -9.14 -8.06 14.32
CA PRO A 93 -8.06 -8.55 15.17
C PRO A 93 -6.93 -9.18 14.34
N TYR A 94 -5.71 -9.14 14.87
CA TYR A 94 -4.53 -9.70 14.19
C TYR A 94 -4.69 -11.19 13.86
N GLU A 95 -5.16 -12.00 14.81
CA GLU A 95 -5.37 -13.45 14.66
C GLU A 95 -6.35 -13.76 13.52
N LEU A 96 -7.47 -13.03 13.47
CA LEU A 96 -8.48 -13.19 12.42
C LEU A 96 -7.91 -12.86 11.03
N GLU A 97 -7.13 -11.77 10.94
CA GLU A 97 -6.50 -11.36 9.69
C GLU A 97 -5.49 -12.40 9.17
N ASP A 98 -4.70 -12.98 10.07
CA ASP A 98 -3.69 -13.99 9.74
C ASP A 98 -4.33 -15.28 9.22
N GLU A 99 -5.41 -15.75 9.88
CA GLU A 99 -6.14 -16.96 9.47
C GLU A 99 -6.87 -16.82 8.12
N MET A 100 -7.43 -15.65 7.82
CA MET A 100 -8.22 -15.45 6.60
C MET A 100 -7.35 -15.40 5.34
N GLY A 101 -6.14 -14.87 5.45
CA GLY A 101 -5.32 -14.51 4.29
C GLY A 101 -5.90 -13.33 3.50
N GLU A 102 -5.09 -12.75 2.61
CA GLU A 102 -5.38 -11.46 1.98
C GLU A 102 -6.71 -11.42 1.21
N TYR A 103 -6.97 -12.40 0.34
CA TYR A 103 -8.18 -12.43 -0.49
C TYR A 103 -9.46 -12.47 0.35
N ARG A 104 -9.52 -13.32 1.37
CA ARG A 104 -10.70 -13.41 2.24
C ARG A 104 -10.82 -12.17 3.13
N THR A 105 -9.72 -11.60 3.57
CA THR A 105 -9.71 -10.33 4.31
C THR A 105 -10.26 -9.19 3.46
N GLN A 106 -9.90 -9.11 2.17
CA GLN A 106 -10.45 -8.10 1.25
C GLN A 106 -11.96 -8.27 1.07
N ASP A 107 -12.45 -9.49 0.85
CA ASP A 107 -13.89 -9.78 0.75
C ASP A 107 -14.64 -9.48 2.05
N TYR A 108 -14.05 -9.81 3.20
CA TYR A 108 -14.60 -9.51 4.52
C TYR A 108 -14.75 -8.00 4.73
N LEU A 109 -13.69 -7.23 4.47
CA LEU A 109 -13.68 -5.77 4.62
C LEU A 109 -14.68 -5.11 3.67
N ARG A 110 -14.77 -5.60 2.43
CA ARG A 110 -15.73 -5.10 1.45
C ARG A 110 -17.16 -5.29 1.97
N LYS A 111 -17.52 -6.47 2.45
CA LYS A 111 -18.85 -6.74 3.04
C LYS A 111 -19.13 -5.90 4.30
N LEU A 112 -18.12 -5.74 5.15
CA LEU A 112 -18.22 -4.97 6.39
C LEU A 112 -18.56 -3.50 6.13
N TYR A 113 -18.04 -2.92 5.05
CA TYR A 113 -18.21 -1.50 4.75
C TYR A 113 -19.16 -1.19 3.58
N GLU A 114 -19.46 -2.13 2.67
CA GLU A 114 -20.50 -1.96 1.65
C GLU A 114 -21.90 -1.81 2.25
N SER A 115 -22.15 -2.48 3.38
CA SER A 115 -23.41 -2.37 4.14
C SER A 115 -23.59 -1.02 4.83
N SER A 116 -22.53 -0.21 4.93
CA SER A 116 -22.52 1.14 5.50
C SER A 116 -22.18 2.19 4.44
N ARG A 117 -22.96 2.22 3.34
CA ARG A 117 -22.96 3.40 2.46
C ARG A 117 -23.16 4.65 3.34
N PRO A 118 -22.25 5.63 3.32
CA PRO A 118 -22.53 6.91 3.95
C PRO A 118 -23.81 7.47 3.33
N ALA A 119 -24.64 8.12 4.15
CA ALA A 119 -25.84 8.79 3.68
C ALA A 119 -25.49 9.60 2.41
N PRO A 120 -26.38 9.61 1.38
CA PRO A 120 -26.12 10.35 0.16
C PRO A 120 -25.68 11.77 0.53
N ALA A 121 -24.63 12.26 -0.14
CA ALA A 121 -24.13 13.61 0.09
C ALA A 121 -25.32 14.59 0.08
N PRO A 122 -25.41 15.52 1.04
CA PRO A 122 -26.53 16.45 1.09
C PRO A 122 -26.66 17.12 -0.27
N THR A 123 -27.85 17.05 -0.85
CA THR A 123 -28.11 17.64 -2.17
C THR A 123 -27.79 19.13 -2.08
N TYR A 124 -26.77 19.56 -2.83
CA TYR A 124 -26.44 20.97 -2.91
C TYR A 124 -27.66 21.72 -3.47
N THR A 125 -28.26 22.55 -2.62
CA THR A 125 -29.28 23.51 -3.03
C THR A 125 -28.57 24.83 -3.28
N PRO A 126 -28.43 25.26 -4.54
CA PRO A 126 -27.83 26.56 -4.82
C PRO A 126 -28.64 27.66 -4.11
N PRO A 127 -27.99 28.65 -3.48
CA PRO A 127 -28.69 29.75 -2.84
C PRO A 127 -29.52 30.50 -3.88
N THR A 128 -30.80 30.70 -3.59
CA THR A 128 -31.68 31.50 -4.44
C THR A 128 -31.32 32.97 -4.25
N ILE A 129 -30.49 33.53 -5.13
CA ILE A 129 -30.16 34.95 -5.10
C ILE A 129 -31.38 35.71 -5.66
N PRO A 130 -32.05 36.58 -4.88
CA PRO A 130 -33.14 37.38 -5.41
C PRO A 130 -32.58 38.35 -6.46
N PHE A 131 -33.07 38.21 -7.70
CA PHE A 131 -32.76 39.11 -8.80
C PHE A 131 -33.32 40.50 -8.48
N LYS A 132 -32.52 41.38 -7.87
CA LYS A 132 -32.85 42.81 -7.79
C LYS A 132 -32.67 43.42 -9.18
N ARG A 133 -33.76 43.59 -9.92
CA ARG A 133 -33.78 44.46 -11.11
C ARG A 133 -33.36 45.86 -10.67
N ARG A 134 -32.15 46.29 -11.06
CA ARG A 134 -31.76 47.71 -10.96
C ARG A 134 -32.67 48.50 -11.92
N ARG A 135 -33.42 49.45 -11.37
CA ARG A 135 -34.03 50.55 -12.13
C ARG A 135 -32.98 51.64 -12.31
#